data_AF-E1QS77-F1
#
_entry.id   AF-E1QS77-F1
#
_cell.length_a   1.000
_cell.length_b   1.000
_cell.length_c   1.000
_cell.angle_alpha   90.00
_cell.angle_beta   90.00
_cell.angle_gamma   90.00
#
_symmetry.space_group_name_H-M   'P 1'
#
loop_
_entity.id
_entity.type
_entity.pdbx_description
1 polymer ?
#
loop_
_entity_poly.entity_id
_entity_poly.type
_entity_poly.pdbx_seq_one_letter_code
_entity_poly.pdbx_strand_id
1 'polypeptide(L)'
;MLGTYMEPVLSIIGSALSWVSGIISSAIQLLYSIINYILSRPDNYIPFLWPIINFLNHVPVINIIVHLIFWRPIFDLLFVPGLVSVTIALIFIIWFERKITAKVQWRIGPLEVSRPIGGFLQPFADLFRYTFQEFVVPIHADRNYFIHAPAIAFILSTLPIFFIPVGPRQFTLPNGAMIEGIYGVYTGYDVLIALALITLFNIAIILIGWASNDRFTYIGTVREALLYTGYEAILILSAVAILLIYGTADPFKIVDWQVTHLPGIIANPLAFLAFLIATLMATSRFPFEIPEADTEIVLGPYTEYSGIVYGLVMTMSYEKLYVLSLLMVLLFLDGWAGPYIPYFGALSPAIWFGIKTYIVMMIMVFTRSVYGRYRPDQALKMSWSSLLGLVMAALILSLVIKVF
;
A
#
# COMPACT_ATOMS: atom_id res chain seq x y z
N MET A 1 57.59 35.82 28.82
CA MET A 1 57.62 34.75 27.79
C MET A 1 56.32 33.94 27.66
N LEU A 2 55.24 34.25 28.39
CA LEU A 2 53.94 33.55 28.27
C LEU A 2 52.90 34.27 27.38
N GLY A 3 53.07 35.57 27.08
CA GLY A 3 52.11 36.35 26.27
C GLY A 3 52.19 36.09 24.76
N THR A 4 53.37 35.78 24.23
CA THR A 4 53.61 35.65 22.77
C THR A 4 53.11 34.35 22.15
N TYR A 5 52.84 33.32 22.97
CA TYR A 5 52.29 32.03 22.50
C TYR A 5 50.77 31.94 22.67
N MET A 6 50.16 32.86 23.41
CA MET A 6 48.71 32.89 23.66
C MET A 6 47.92 33.55 22.53
N GLU A 7 48.47 34.58 21.87
CA GLU A 7 47.78 35.29 20.78
C GLU A 7 47.44 34.41 19.56
N PRO A 8 48.34 33.55 19.04
CA PRO A 8 48.03 32.68 17.91
C PRO A 8 46.96 31.64 18.27
N VAL A 9 47.00 31.13 19.51
CA VAL A 9 46.03 30.13 19.99
C VAL A 9 44.65 30.77 20.15
N LEU A 10 44.58 31.98 20.70
CA LEU A 10 43.33 32.73 20.83
C LEU A 10 42.76 33.14 19.45
N SER A 11 43.59 33.45 18.47
CA SER A 11 43.11 33.75 17.11
C SER A 11 42.56 32.52 16.39
N ILE A 12 43.20 31.35 16.56
CA ILE A 12 42.70 30.07 16.04
C ILE A 12 41.37 29.70 16.70
N ILE A 13 41.26 29.82 18.03
CA ILE A 13 40.02 29.57 18.76
C ILE A 13 38.91 30.55 18.32
N GLY A 14 39.24 31.83 18.15
CA GLY A 14 38.30 32.84 17.65
C GLY A 14 37.80 32.53 16.22
N SER A 15 38.69 32.07 15.34
CA SER A 15 38.32 31.66 13.98
C SER A 15 37.48 30.38 13.95
N ALA A 16 37.76 29.42 14.84
CA ALA A 16 36.95 28.20 14.96
C ALA A 16 35.55 28.52 15.48
N LEU A 17 35.43 29.42 16.47
CA LEU A 17 34.14 29.87 17.01
C LEU A 17 33.32 30.65 15.98
N SER A 18 33.95 31.47 15.13
CA SER A 18 33.25 32.18 14.05
C SER A 18 32.78 31.24 12.93
N TRP A 19 33.54 30.19 12.63
CA TRP A 19 33.11 29.12 11.72
C TRP A 19 31.93 28.34 12.27
N VAL A 20 31.98 27.93 13.55
CA VAL A 20 30.89 27.22 14.20
C VAL A 20 29.62 28.08 14.27
N SER A 21 29.74 29.37 14.62
CA SER A 21 28.60 30.29 14.61
C SER A 21 28.05 30.53 13.21
N GLY A 22 28.92 30.59 12.18
CA GLY A 22 28.54 30.65 10.78
C GLY A 22 27.71 29.43 10.35
N ILE A 23 28.17 28.22 10.66
CA ILE A 23 27.44 26.97 10.36
C ILE A 23 26.09 26.94 11.08
N ILE A 24 26.06 27.29 12.37
CA ILE A 24 24.81 27.32 13.16
C ILE A 24 23.85 28.36 12.58
N SER A 25 24.31 29.57 12.25
CA SER A 25 23.45 30.61 11.67
C SER A 25 22.89 30.22 10.30
N SER A 26 23.70 29.54 9.47
CA SER A 26 23.30 29.03 8.16
C SER A 26 22.25 27.92 8.31
N ALA A 27 22.46 27.00 9.25
CA ALA A 27 21.49 25.95 9.56
C ALA A 27 20.17 26.52 10.09
N ILE A 28 20.23 27.55 10.94
CA ILE A 28 19.04 28.25 11.44
C ILE A 28 18.31 28.98 10.31
N GLN A 29 19.02 29.67 9.41
CA GLN A 29 18.41 30.32 8.24
C GLN A 29 17.76 29.32 7.31
N LEU A 30 18.41 28.17 7.07
CA LEU A 30 17.85 27.08 6.28
C LEU A 30 16.59 26.51 6.95
N LEU A 31 16.62 26.26 8.26
CA LEU A 31 15.47 25.82 9.04
C LEU A 31 14.33 26.85 8.99
N TYR A 32 14.64 28.13 9.13
CA TYR A 32 13.68 29.24 9.07
C TYR A 32 13.06 29.37 7.67
N SER A 33 13.86 29.19 6.62
CA SER A 33 13.38 29.17 5.23
C SER A 33 12.45 28.00 4.97
N ILE A 34 12.76 26.81 5.50
CA ILE A 34 11.90 25.61 5.41
C ILE A 34 10.60 25.84 6.19
N ILE A 35 10.68 26.37 7.41
CA ILE A 35 9.50 26.65 8.25
C ILE A 35 8.60 27.67 7.56
N ASN A 36 9.14 28.79 7.07
CA ASN A 36 8.34 29.79 6.35
C ASN A 36 7.78 29.25 5.04
N TYR A 37 8.52 28.40 4.34
CA TYR A 37 8.03 27.72 3.14
C TYR A 37 6.83 26.82 3.47
N ILE A 38 6.88 26.05 4.56
CA ILE A 38 5.79 25.21 5.05
C ILE A 38 4.58 26.07 5.46
N LEU A 39 4.78 27.15 6.22
CA LEU A 39 3.72 28.04 6.71
C LEU A 39 3.05 28.89 5.61
N SER A 40 3.71 29.08 4.47
CA SER A 40 3.22 29.95 3.38
C SER A 40 2.24 29.26 2.41
N ARG A 41 2.13 27.93 2.44
CA ARG A 41 1.27 27.15 1.52
C ARG A 41 -0.12 26.94 2.14
N PRO A 42 -1.19 26.99 1.32
CA PRO A 42 -2.53 26.74 1.81
C PRO A 42 -2.71 25.29 2.25
N ASP A 43 -3.12 25.10 3.51
CA ASP A 43 -3.49 23.80 4.07
C ASP A 43 -4.58 23.10 3.23
N ASN A 44 -4.68 21.78 3.34
CA ASN A 44 -5.83 21.06 2.80
C ASN A 44 -7.11 21.55 3.50
N TYR A 45 -8.02 22.19 2.77
CA TYR A 45 -9.28 22.66 3.33
C TYR A 45 -10.19 21.47 3.64
N ILE A 46 -10.15 21.04 4.91
CA ILE A 46 -11.00 19.98 5.47
C ILE A 46 -11.94 20.65 6.49
N PRO A 47 -13.21 20.90 6.14
CA PRO A 47 -14.16 21.64 6.98
C PRO A 47 -14.27 21.08 8.40
N PHE A 48 -14.26 19.76 8.54
CA PHE A 48 -14.34 19.07 9.83
C PHE A 48 -13.14 19.34 10.75
N LEU A 49 -11.92 19.41 10.20
CA LEU A 49 -10.71 19.61 10.99
C LEU A 49 -10.42 21.08 11.26
N TRP A 50 -11.07 22.00 10.53
CA TRP A 50 -10.82 23.44 10.65
C TRP A 50 -10.96 24.01 12.07
N PRO A 51 -11.96 23.63 12.89
CA PRO A 51 -12.04 24.08 14.28
C PRO A 51 -10.85 23.62 15.13
N ILE A 52 -10.35 22.41 14.89
CA ILE A 52 -9.21 21.82 15.61
C ILE A 52 -7.91 22.46 15.13
N ILE A 53 -7.72 22.59 13.81
CA ILE A 53 -6.55 23.22 13.19
C ILE A 53 -6.42 24.67 13.68
N ASN A 54 -7.52 25.44 13.66
CA ASN A 54 -7.51 26.81 14.17
C ASN A 54 -7.12 26.88 15.64
N PHE A 55 -7.61 25.96 16.49
CA PHE A 55 -7.21 25.91 17.90
C PHE A 55 -5.72 25.59 18.07
N LEU A 56 -5.21 24.60 17.33
CA LEU A 56 -3.81 24.16 17.44
C LEU A 56 -2.81 25.18 16.88
N ASN A 57 -3.21 25.97 15.89
CA ASN A 57 -2.37 27.02 15.29
C ASN A 57 -2.02 28.16 16.26
N HIS A 58 -2.75 28.30 17.38
CA HIS A 58 -2.44 29.31 18.41
C HIS A 58 -1.28 28.89 19.34
N VAL A 59 -0.80 27.65 19.28
CA VAL A 59 0.30 27.16 20.12
C VAL A 59 1.61 27.11 19.30
N PRO A 60 2.65 27.90 19.62
CA PRO A 60 3.79 28.15 18.72
C PRO A 60 4.55 26.91 18.23
N VAL A 61 4.78 25.92 19.09
CA VAL A 61 5.52 24.69 18.74
C VAL A 61 4.62 23.68 18.03
N ILE A 62 3.36 23.59 18.45
CA ILE A 62 2.37 22.69 17.85
C ILE A 62 2.00 23.19 16.45
N ASN A 63 1.99 24.51 16.22
CA ASN A 63 1.70 25.11 14.92
C ASN A 63 2.65 24.59 13.81
N ILE A 64 3.94 24.45 14.11
CA ILE A 64 4.92 23.91 13.15
C ILE A 64 4.65 22.42 12.87
N ILE A 65 4.35 21.63 13.90
CA ILE A 65 4.06 20.20 13.75
C ILE A 65 2.75 19.99 12.97
N VAL A 66 1.74 20.81 13.24
CA VAL A 66 0.45 20.79 12.54
C VAL A 66 0.65 21.14 11.08
N HIS A 67 1.29 22.27 10.76
CA HIS A 67 1.55 22.60 9.35
C HIS A 67 2.50 21.61 8.65
N LEU A 68 3.41 20.92 9.36
CA LEU A 68 4.23 19.85 8.79
C LEU A 68 3.41 18.59 8.47
N ILE A 69 2.53 18.16 9.40
CA ILE A 69 1.66 16.98 9.21
C ILE A 69 0.60 17.24 8.14
N PHE A 70 0.03 18.44 8.13
CA PHE A 70 -0.94 18.89 7.12
C PHE A 70 -0.29 19.47 5.87
N TRP A 71 1.05 19.46 5.79
CA TRP A 71 1.75 19.84 4.58
C TRP A 71 1.40 18.85 3.49
N ARG A 72 0.79 19.34 2.39
CA ARG A 72 0.18 18.49 1.37
C ARG A 72 1.01 17.28 0.94
N PRO A 73 2.31 17.40 0.59
CA PRO A 73 3.09 16.25 0.15
C PRO A 73 3.25 15.17 1.23
N ILE A 74 3.36 15.58 2.50
CA ILE A 74 3.48 14.67 3.64
C ILE A 74 2.12 14.10 4.00
N PHE A 75 1.08 14.93 4.01
CA PHE A 75 -0.28 14.53 4.33
C PHE A 75 -0.82 13.51 3.33
N ASP A 76 -0.68 13.81 2.03
CA ASP A 76 -1.14 12.94 0.95
C ASP A 76 -0.35 11.61 1.01
N LEU A 77 0.96 11.67 1.26
CA LEU A 77 1.82 10.49 1.39
C LEU A 77 1.54 9.63 2.63
N LEU A 78 1.19 10.23 3.77
CA LEU A 78 0.93 9.48 5.01
C LEU A 78 -0.51 8.98 5.09
N PHE A 79 -1.48 9.80 4.71
CA PHE A 79 -2.89 9.56 5.01
C PHE A 79 -3.69 8.98 3.84
N VAL A 80 -3.36 9.27 2.57
CA VAL A 80 -4.25 8.92 1.43
C VAL A 80 -3.46 8.69 0.12
N PRO A 81 -3.14 7.46 -0.35
CA PRO A 81 -3.41 6.11 0.16
C PRO A 81 -2.28 5.58 1.07
N GLY A 82 -1.59 6.49 1.75
CA GLY A 82 -0.35 6.29 2.46
C GLY A 82 -0.26 5.21 3.54
N LEU A 83 0.91 5.15 4.21
CA LEU A 83 1.22 4.16 5.25
C LEU A 83 0.18 4.10 6.38
N VAL A 84 -0.42 5.22 6.76
CA VAL A 84 -1.48 5.25 7.77
C VAL A 84 -2.76 4.61 7.23
N SER A 85 -3.12 4.92 5.98
CA SER A 85 -4.29 4.32 5.31
C SER A 85 -4.15 2.81 5.21
N VAL A 86 -2.99 2.33 4.77
CA VAL A 86 -2.65 0.90 4.72
C VAL A 86 -2.81 0.29 6.10
N THR A 87 -2.18 0.85 7.13
CA THR A 87 -2.22 0.30 8.49
C THR A 87 -3.66 0.18 9.02
N ILE A 88 -4.46 1.22 8.86
CA ILE A 88 -5.89 1.21 9.23
C ILE A 88 -6.63 0.14 8.42
N ALA A 89 -6.34 0.05 7.12
CA ALA A 89 -6.98 -0.92 6.25
C ALA A 89 -6.66 -2.37 6.64
N LEU A 90 -5.40 -2.64 6.99
CA LEU A 90 -4.92 -3.93 7.47
C LEU A 90 -5.60 -4.34 8.77
N ILE A 91 -5.66 -3.41 9.74
CA ILE A 91 -6.34 -3.67 11.01
C ILE A 91 -7.81 -4.01 10.77
N PHE A 92 -8.49 -3.24 9.93
CA PHE A 92 -9.88 -3.49 9.59
C PHE A 92 -10.07 -4.83 8.87
N ILE A 93 -9.28 -5.13 7.83
CA ILE A 93 -9.49 -6.30 7.00
C ILE A 93 -9.18 -7.61 7.75
N ILE A 94 -8.14 -7.63 8.59
CA ILE A 94 -7.78 -8.81 9.40
C ILE A 94 -8.89 -9.08 10.43
N TRP A 95 -9.44 -8.03 11.06
CA TRP A 95 -10.59 -8.16 11.95
C TRP A 95 -11.83 -8.66 11.19
N PHE A 96 -12.11 -8.08 10.02
CA PHE A 96 -13.24 -8.45 9.18
C PHE A 96 -13.17 -9.92 8.75
N GLU A 97 -12.00 -10.39 8.30
CA GLU A 97 -11.74 -11.77 7.90
C GLU A 97 -12.10 -12.77 9.01
N ARG A 98 -11.61 -12.50 10.23
CA ARG A 98 -11.87 -13.36 11.39
C ARG A 98 -13.36 -13.39 11.73
N LYS A 99 -14.05 -12.25 11.63
CA LYS A 99 -15.48 -12.15 11.92
C LYS A 99 -16.35 -12.82 10.87
N ILE A 100 -16.07 -12.62 9.59
CA ILE A 100 -16.88 -13.19 8.52
C ILE A 100 -16.70 -14.71 8.44
N THR A 101 -15.46 -15.19 8.59
CA THR A 101 -15.16 -16.62 8.63
C THR A 101 -15.86 -17.31 9.79
N ALA A 102 -15.86 -16.68 10.98
CA ALA A 102 -16.57 -17.20 12.13
C ALA A 102 -18.09 -17.30 11.88
N LYS A 103 -18.69 -16.25 11.29
CA LYS A 103 -20.12 -16.23 10.96
C LYS A 103 -20.51 -17.33 9.97
N VAL A 104 -19.73 -17.53 8.91
CA VAL A 104 -19.99 -18.60 7.91
C VAL A 104 -19.88 -19.99 8.56
N GLN A 105 -18.93 -20.15 9.48
CA GLN A 105 -18.73 -21.39 10.24
C GLN A 105 -19.67 -21.56 11.44
N TRP A 106 -20.68 -20.70 11.61
CA TRP A 106 -21.62 -20.73 12.75
C TRP A 106 -20.93 -20.68 14.13
N ARG A 107 -19.79 -19.98 14.23
CA ARG A 107 -19.10 -19.70 15.51
C ARG A 107 -18.97 -18.20 15.75
N ILE A 108 -18.69 -17.85 17.00
CA ILE A 108 -18.48 -16.45 17.38
C ILE A 108 -17.02 -16.08 17.12
N GLY A 109 -16.80 -15.04 16.31
CA GLY A 109 -15.45 -14.50 16.07
C GLY A 109 -14.98 -13.60 17.23
N PRO A 110 -13.74 -13.09 17.23
CA PRO A 110 -13.07 -12.51 18.41
C PRO A 110 -13.92 -11.48 19.18
N LEU A 111 -14.09 -11.64 20.49
CA LEU A 111 -14.84 -10.74 21.38
C LEU A 111 -14.07 -10.35 22.65
N GLU A 112 -12.92 -10.95 22.91
CA GLU A 112 -12.29 -11.01 24.23
C GLU A 112 -11.65 -9.67 24.62
N VAL A 113 -10.84 -9.08 23.75
CA VAL A 113 -10.12 -7.82 24.03
C VAL A 113 -11.07 -6.62 24.10
N SER A 114 -12.12 -6.59 23.27
CA SER A 114 -13.07 -5.47 23.22
C SER A 114 -14.49 -5.95 22.99
N ARG A 115 -15.12 -6.49 24.04
CA ARG A 115 -16.53 -6.92 24.02
C ARG A 115 -17.49 -5.85 23.48
N PRO A 116 -17.40 -4.56 23.87
CA PRO A 116 -18.36 -3.54 23.43
C PRO A 116 -18.28 -3.21 21.93
N ILE A 117 -17.08 -3.28 21.34
CA ILE A 117 -16.80 -2.92 19.93
C ILE A 117 -16.70 -4.19 19.07
N GLY A 118 -17.15 -5.34 19.58
CA GLY A 118 -17.12 -6.60 18.84
C GLY A 118 -15.72 -7.08 18.47
N GLY A 119 -14.70 -6.79 19.27
CA GLY A 119 -13.33 -7.31 19.06
C GLY A 119 -12.47 -6.51 18.08
N PHE A 120 -12.87 -5.29 17.68
CA PHE A 120 -12.12 -4.45 16.73
C PHE A 120 -10.67 -4.18 17.17
N LEU A 121 -10.41 -4.08 18.48
CA LEU A 121 -9.06 -3.84 19.01
C LEU A 121 -8.16 -5.09 19.02
N GLN A 122 -8.64 -6.25 18.56
CA GLN A 122 -7.84 -7.48 18.54
C GLN A 122 -6.57 -7.37 17.68
N PRO A 123 -6.61 -6.88 16.42
CA PRO A 123 -5.39 -6.78 15.61
C PRO A 123 -4.38 -5.79 16.19
N PHE A 124 -4.85 -4.74 16.90
CA PHE A 124 -3.96 -3.87 17.67
C PHE A 124 -3.27 -4.61 18.81
N ALA A 125 -3.98 -5.45 19.56
CA ALA A 125 -3.38 -6.29 20.60
C ALA A 125 -2.36 -7.28 20.02
N ASP A 126 -2.66 -7.86 18.85
CA ASP A 126 -1.73 -8.73 18.12
C ASP A 126 -0.45 -7.97 17.72
N LEU A 127 -0.58 -6.73 17.21
CA LEU A 127 0.56 -5.86 16.89
C LEU A 127 1.43 -5.55 18.12
N PHE A 128 0.80 -5.23 19.26
CA PHE A 128 1.53 -5.03 20.51
C PHE A 128 2.26 -6.29 20.93
N ARG A 129 1.60 -7.45 20.85
CA ARG A 129 2.22 -8.75 21.15
C ARG A 129 3.47 -8.98 20.32
N TYR A 130 3.39 -8.79 18.99
CA TYR A 130 4.54 -9.01 18.10
C TYR A 130 5.70 -8.05 18.39
N THR A 131 5.41 -6.79 18.75
CA THR A 131 6.44 -5.80 19.12
C THR A 131 7.25 -6.21 20.36
N PHE A 132 6.61 -6.86 21.35
CA PHE A 132 7.26 -7.31 22.57
C PHE A 132 7.79 -8.75 22.50
N GLN A 133 7.48 -9.50 21.44
CA GLN A 133 8.00 -10.83 21.24
C GLN A 133 9.46 -10.81 20.80
N GLU A 134 10.23 -11.78 21.29
CA GLU A 134 11.65 -11.90 20.97
C GLU A 134 11.88 -12.18 19.48
N PHE A 135 12.78 -11.40 18.89
CA PHE A 135 13.27 -11.62 17.54
C PHE A 135 14.46 -12.60 17.58
N VAL A 136 14.26 -13.80 17.03
CA VAL A 136 15.25 -14.88 17.01
C VAL A 136 15.75 -15.06 15.58
N VAL A 137 17.07 -15.11 15.43
CA VAL A 137 17.72 -15.42 14.15
C VAL A 137 18.28 -16.84 14.23
N PRO A 138 17.85 -17.78 13.38
CA PRO A 138 18.38 -19.14 13.37
C PRO A 138 19.89 -19.17 13.09
N ILE A 139 20.61 -20.09 13.72
CA ILE A 139 22.08 -20.21 13.60
C ILE A 139 22.51 -20.53 12.15
N HIS A 140 21.69 -21.29 11.43
CA HIS A 140 21.98 -21.69 10.06
C HIS A 140 21.49 -20.69 9.01
N ALA A 141 20.68 -19.70 9.39
CA ALA A 141 20.17 -18.68 8.48
C ALA A 141 21.27 -17.68 8.10
N ASP A 142 21.21 -17.14 6.88
CA ASP A 142 22.08 -16.03 6.49
C ASP A 142 21.58 -14.76 7.16
N ARG A 143 22.32 -14.31 8.19
CA ARG A 143 21.93 -13.18 9.04
C ARG A 143 21.63 -11.91 8.26
N ASN A 144 22.38 -11.62 7.21
CA ASN A 144 22.23 -10.35 6.48
C ASN A 144 20.92 -10.35 5.68
N TYR A 145 20.68 -11.40 4.91
CA TYR A 145 19.45 -11.50 4.12
C TYR A 145 18.23 -11.72 5.01
N PHE A 146 18.35 -12.49 6.10
CA PHE A 146 17.25 -12.77 7.02
C PHE A 146 16.72 -11.48 7.69
N ILE A 147 17.59 -10.53 8.01
CA ILE A 147 17.17 -9.26 8.62
C ILE A 147 16.66 -8.26 7.56
N HIS A 148 17.34 -8.17 6.42
CA HIS A 148 17.04 -7.13 5.42
C HIS A 148 15.91 -7.51 4.43
N ALA A 149 15.73 -8.79 4.11
CA ALA A 149 14.76 -9.22 3.10
C ALA A 149 13.31 -8.83 3.46
N PRO A 150 12.84 -8.98 4.72
CA PRO A 150 11.53 -8.46 5.14
C PRO A 150 11.38 -6.95 4.95
N ALA A 151 12.42 -6.16 5.28
CA ALA A 151 12.37 -4.71 5.08
C ALA A 151 12.28 -4.33 3.60
N ILE A 152 13.04 -5.03 2.74
CA ILE A 152 12.98 -4.84 1.28
C ILE A 152 11.59 -5.21 0.75
N ALA A 153 11.01 -6.32 1.20
CA ALA A 153 9.67 -6.74 0.80
C ALA A 153 8.61 -5.70 1.21
N PHE A 154 8.69 -5.15 2.43
CA PHE A 154 7.79 -4.08 2.89
C PHE A 154 7.92 -2.79 2.05
N ILE A 155 9.15 -2.42 1.67
CA ILE A 155 9.35 -1.26 0.80
C ILE A 155 8.72 -1.53 -0.57
N LEU A 156 8.95 -2.70 -1.15
CA LEU A 156 8.42 -3.05 -2.47
C LEU A 156 6.89 -3.23 -2.50
N SER A 157 6.26 -3.66 -1.40
CA SER A 157 4.80 -3.73 -1.29
C SER A 157 4.17 -2.34 -1.19
N THR A 158 4.82 -1.38 -0.53
CA THR A 158 4.26 -0.05 -0.26
C THR A 158 4.65 1.01 -1.29
N LEU A 159 5.78 0.87 -1.98
CA LEU A 159 6.23 1.82 -3.01
C LEU A 159 5.22 2.08 -4.15
N PRO A 160 4.43 1.11 -4.65
CA PRO A 160 3.42 1.36 -5.68
C PRO A 160 2.38 2.42 -5.29
N ILE A 161 2.11 2.59 -3.99
CA ILE A 161 1.11 3.53 -3.45
C ILE A 161 1.42 4.97 -3.88
N PHE A 162 2.70 5.32 -4.04
CA PHE A 162 3.14 6.65 -4.48
C PHE A 162 2.65 7.02 -5.89
N PHE A 163 2.39 6.01 -6.73
CA PHE A 163 1.97 6.17 -8.12
C PHE A 163 0.45 6.02 -8.29
N ILE A 164 -0.30 5.80 -7.21
CA ILE A 164 -1.75 5.65 -7.26
C ILE A 164 -2.41 6.93 -6.73
N PRO A 165 -2.99 7.78 -7.59
CA PRO A 165 -3.73 8.95 -7.14
C PRO A 165 -5.08 8.56 -6.53
N VAL A 166 -5.57 9.39 -5.62
CA VAL A 166 -6.78 9.11 -4.83
C VAL A 166 -7.84 10.20 -4.99
N GLY A 167 -7.61 11.14 -5.90
CA GLY A 167 -8.54 12.19 -6.27
C GLY A 167 -8.18 12.78 -7.62
N PRO A 168 -9.07 13.61 -8.20
CA PRO A 168 -8.82 14.24 -9.50
C PRO A 168 -7.70 15.27 -9.36
N ARG A 169 -6.91 15.48 -10.43
CA ARG A 169 -5.76 16.40 -10.43
C ARG A 169 -6.13 17.82 -9.97
N GLN A 170 -7.34 18.25 -10.27
CA GLN A 170 -7.95 19.46 -9.73
C GLN A 170 -9.38 19.13 -9.32
N PHE A 171 -9.76 19.56 -8.13
CA PHE A 171 -11.09 19.39 -7.56
C PHE A 171 -11.69 20.76 -7.30
N THR A 172 -12.76 21.10 -8.03
CA THR A 172 -13.52 22.33 -7.81
C THR A 172 -14.55 22.12 -6.72
N LEU A 173 -14.43 22.84 -5.61
CA LEU A 173 -15.46 22.82 -4.58
C LEU A 173 -16.71 23.58 -5.06
N PRO A 174 -17.89 23.29 -4.48
CA PRO A 174 -19.12 24.02 -4.80
C PRO A 174 -19.05 25.53 -4.57
N ASN A 175 -18.09 26.01 -3.78
CA ASN A 175 -17.82 27.43 -3.56
C ASN A 175 -16.94 28.08 -4.64
N GLY A 176 -16.59 27.35 -5.71
CA GLY A 176 -15.75 27.80 -6.80
C GLY A 176 -14.24 27.72 -6.53
N ALA A 177 -13.81 27.27 -5.35
CA ALA A 177 -12.40 27.11 -5.03
C ALA A 177 -11.81 25.89 -5.77
N MET A 178 -10.72 26.10 -6.50
CA MET A 178 -9.95 25.04 -7.14
C MET A 178 -8.91 24.49 -6.17
N ILE A 179 -8.98 23.21 -5.85
CA ILE A 179 -8.02 22.53 -4.99
C ILE A 179 -7.25 21.50 -5.82
N GLU A 180 -5.92 21.47 -5.73
CA GLU A 180 -5.13 20.41 -6.37
C GLU A 180 -5.44 19.05 -5.72
N GLY A 181 -5.50 18.01 -6.56
CA GLY A 181 -5.75 16.64 -6.18
C GLY A 181 -4.69 16.03 -5.29
N ILE A 182 -5.07 14.94 -4.61
CA ILE A 182 -4.20 14.13 -3.76
C ILE A 182 -3.49 13.11 -4.64
N TYR A 183 -2.21 13.35 -4.93
CA TYR A 183 -1.34 12.42 -5.65
C TYR A 183 0.11 12.54 -5.19
N GLY A 184 0.84 11.43 -5.17
CA GLY A 184 2.24 11.40 -4.76
C GLY A 184 3.18 11.86 -5.88
N VAL A 185 3.40 11.00 -6.87
CA VAL A 185 4.24 11.28 -8.03
C VAL A 185 3.42 11.13 -9.31
N TYR A 186 3.54 12.10 -10.21
CA TYR A 186 2.90 12.06 -11.53
C TYR A 186 3.95 11.96 -12.64
N THR A 187 3.89 10.87 -13.40
CA THR A 187 4.74 10.61 -14.56
C THR A 187 3.96 10.37 -15.85
N GLY A 188 2.64 10.15 -15.75
CA GLY A 188 1.76 9.81 -16.88
C GLY A 188 1.78 8.33 -17.28
N TYR A 189 2.68 7.52 -16.69
CA TYR A 189 2.73 6.06 -16.86
C TYR A 189 2.53 5.33 -15.51
N ASP A 190 1.85 5.99 -14.58
CA ASP A 190 1.87 5.65 -13.16
C ASP A 190 1.30 4.24 -12.89
N VAL A 191 0.28 3.82 -13.64
CA VAL A 191 -0.29 2.46 -13.54
C VAL A 191 0.73 1.37 -13.91
N LEU A 192 1.51 1.58 -14.97
CA LEU A 192 2.52 0.60 -15.40
C LEU A 192 3.68 0.52 -14.41
N ILE A 193 4.08 1.66 -13.84
CA ILE A 193 5.10 1.70 -12.79
C ILE A 193 4.60 0.97 -11.54
N ALA A 194 3.37 1.21 -11.11
CA ALA A 194 2.78 0.52 -9.97
C ALA A 194 2.73 -1.01 -10.17
N LEU A 195 2.35 -1.47 -11.38
CA LEU A 195 2.37 -2.88 -11.75
C LEU A 195 3.79 -3.46 -11.77
N ALA A 196 4.77 -2.74 -12.30
CA ALA A 196 6.15 -3.20 -12.31
C ALA A 196 6.70 -3.35 -10.88
N LEU A 197 6.45 -2.36 -10.01
CA LEU A 197 6.92 -2.40 -8.63
C LEU A 197 6.28 -3.55 -7.83
N ILE A 198 4.98 -3.82 -8.01
CA ILE A 198 4.33 -4.93 -7.29
C ILE A 198 4.80 -6.30 -7.79
N THR A 199 5.32 -6.42 -9.02
CA THR A 199 5.96 -7.68 -9.46
C THR A 199 7.33 -7.89 -8.84
N LEU A 200 8.10 -6.83 -8.56
CA LEU A 200 9.39 -6.94 -7.89
C LEU A 200 9.27 -7.47 -6.44
N PHE A 201 8.15 -7.18 -5.78
CA PHE A 201 7.84 -7.71 -4.44
C PHE A 201 8.01 -9.23 -4.35
N ASN A 202 7.64 -9.96 -5.41
CA ASN A 202 7.72 -11.42 -5.46
C ASN A 202 9.15 -11.95 -5.30
N ILE A 203 10.13 -11.23 -5.83
CA ILE A 203 11.56 -11.56 -5.70
C ILE A 203 11.99 -11.46 -4.24
N ALA A 204 11.48 -10.47 -3.50
CA ALA A 204 11.79 -10.30 -2.09
C ALA A 204 11.23 -11.44 -1.23
N ILE A 205 10.07 -12.00 -1.57
CA ILE A 205 9.52 -13.19 -0.88
C ILE A 205 10.40 -14.42 -1.10
N ILE A 206 10.93 -14.60 -2.32
CA ILE A 206 11.88 -15.68 -2.60
C ILE A 206 13.16 -15.51 -1.76
N LEU A 207 13.65 -14.27 -1.62
CA LEU A 207 14.81 -13.97 -0.80
C LEU A 207 14.56 -14.27 0.69
N ILE A 208 13.37 -13.94 1.21
CA ILE A 208 12.95 -14.23 2.59
C ILE A 208 13.03 -15.73 2.87
N GLY A 209 12.52 -16.56 1.97
CA GLY A 209 12.53 -18.01 2.12
C GLY A 209 13.91 -18.63 1.92
N TRP A 210 14.73 -18.09 1.01
CA TRP A 210 16.12 -18.51 0.80
C TRP A 210 17.00 -18.21 2.03
N ALA A 211 16.82 -17.04 2.65
CA ALA A 211 17.64 -16.59 3.78
C ALA A 211 17.52 -17.49 5.02
N SER A 212 16.36 -18.13 5.19
CA SER A 212 16.05 -19.01 6.33
C SER A 212 16.91 -20.29 6.37
N ASN A 213 17.49 -20.72 5.24
CA ASN A 213 18.35 -21.90 5.12
C ASN A 213 17.78 -23.20 5.75
N ASP A 214 16.46 -23.36 5.68
CA ASP A 214 15.75 -24.58 6.07
C ASP A 214 15.11 -25.27 4.85
N ARG A 215 15.14 -26.60 4.83
CA ARG A 215 14.68 -27.39 3.69
C ARG A 215 13.16 -27.33 3.52
N PHE A 216 12.39 -27.25 4.60
CA PHE A 216 10.93 -27.16 4.52
C PHE A 216 10.49 -25.77 4.05
N THR A 217 11.12 -24.73 4.62
CA THR A 217 10.92 -23.34 4.19
C THR A 217 11.24 -23.16 2.71
N TYR A 218 12.32 -23.79 2.23
CA TYR A 218 12.68 -23.76 0.81
C TYR A 218 11.63 -24.40 -0.10
N ILE A 219 11.05 -25.55 0.29
CA ILE A 219 9.98 -26.20 -0.50
C ILE A 219 8.75 -25.28 -0.61
N GLY A 220 8.36 -24.61 0.47
CA GLY A 220 7.27 -23.64 0.44
C GLY A 220 7.58 -22.44 -0.46
N THR A 221 8.81 -21.97 -0.43
CA THR A 221 9.30 -20.88 -1.29
C THR A 221 9.27 -21.23 -2.77
N VAL A 222 9.66 -22.46 -3.13
CA VAL A 222 9.59 -22.94 -4.53
C VAL A 222 8.14 -23.02 -5.00
N ARG A 223 7.21 -23.48 -4.15
CA ARG A 223 5.77 -23.51 -4.49
C ARG A 223 5.21 -22.11 -4.72
N GLU A 224 5.62 -21.16 -3.89
CA GLU A 224 5.23 -19.76 -4.03
C GLU A 224 5.79 -19.15 -5.32
N ALA A 225 7.07 -19.38 -5.61
CA ALA A 225 7.70 -18.96 -6.85
C ALA A 225 7.02 -19.54 -8.10
N LEU A 226 6.58 -20.80 -8.04
CA LEU A 226 5.81 -21.41 -9.12
C LEU A 226 4.49 -20.65 -9.34
N LEU A 227 3.76 -20.32 -8.27
CA LEU A 227 2.51 -19.58 -8.36
C LEU A 227 2.71 -18.20 -9.03
N TYR A 228 3.85 -17.55 -8.79
CA TYR A 228 4.21 -16.25 -9.37
C TYR A 228 4.27 -16.32 -10.89
N THR A 229 4.89 -17.37 -11.45
CA THR A 229 4.91 -17.59 -12.91
C THR A 229 3.51 -17.77 -13.50
N GLY A 230 2.55 -18.24 -12.71
CA GLY A 230 1.18 -18.46 -13.13
C GLY A 230 0.38 -17.16 -13.26
N TYR A 231 0.39 -16.30 -12.24
CA TYR A 231 -0.49 -15.12 -12.22
C TYR A 231 0.15 -13.84 -12.76
N GLU A 232 1.48 -13.66 -12.75
CA GLU A 232 2.10 -12.38 -13.13
C GLU A 232 1.76 -11.99 -14.57
N ALA A 233 1.92 -12.92 -15.50
CA ALA A 233 1.56 -12.70 -16.90
C ALA A 233 0.07 -12.35 -17.06
N ILE A 234 -0.80 -13.05 -16.33
CA ILE A 234 -2.26 -12.84 -16.37
C ILE A 234 -2.61 -11.46 -15.81
N LEU A 235 -2.00 -11.05 -14.70
CA LEU A 235 -2.21 -9.76 -14.06
C LEU A 235 -1.78 -8.61 -14.98
N ILE A 236 -0.58 -8.70 -15.56
CA ILE A 236 -0.06 -7.67 -16.46
C ILE A 236 -0.90 -7.59 -17.73
N LEU A 237 -1.18 -8.72 -18.38
CA LEU A 237 -1.90 -8.74 -19.65
C LEU A 237 -3.37 -8.31 -19.49
N SER A 238 -4.02 -8.62 -18.36
CA SER A 238 -5.38 -8.13 -18.07
C SER A 238 -5.41 -6.62 -17.83
N ALA A 239 -4.41 -6.06 -17.14
CA ALA A 239 -4.27 -4.61 -17.02
C ALA A 239 -4.00 -3.96 -18.39
N VAL A 240 -3.09 -4.52 -19.19
CA VAL A 240 -2.81 -4.01 -20.55
C VAL A 240 -4.06 -4.07 -21.41
N ALA A 241 -4.87 -5.13 -21.32
CA ALA A 241 -6.11 -5.24 -22.07
C ALA A 241 -7.04 -4.05 -21.82
N ILE A 242 -7.32 -3.69 -20.57
CA ILE A 242 -8.19 -2.54 -20.30
C ILE A 242 -7.51 -1.20 -20.67
N LEU A 243 -6.20 -1.06 -20.45
CA LEU A 243 -5.44 0.14 -20.83
C LEU A 243 -5.47 0.41 -22.35
N LEU A 244 -5.57 -0.63 -23.18
CA LEU A 244 -5.71 -0.47 -24.63
C LEU A 244 -6.99 0.28 -25.02
N ILE A 245 -8.10 0.03 -24.30
CA ILE A 245 -9.38 0.72 -24.50
C ILE A 245 -9.26 2.19 -24.09
N TYR A 246 -8.65 2.46 -22.93
CA TYR A 246 -8.43 3.83 -22.45
C TYR A 246 -7.44 4.61 -23.31
N GLY A 247 -6.51 3.92 -23.98
CA GLY A 247 -5.50 4.54 -24.84
C GLY A 247 -4.39 5.29 -24.10
N THR A 248 -4.31 5.16 -22.77
CA THR A 248 -3.37 5.87 -21.90
C THR A 248 -3.09 5.07 -20.64
N ALA A 249 -1.89 5.22 -20.07
CA ALA A 249 -1.51 4.67 -18.76
C ALA A 249 -1.60 5.70 -17.62
N ASP A 250 -2.07 6.91 -17.95
CA ASP A 250 -2.28 8.00 -16.99
C ASP A 250 -3.56 7.74 -16.16
N PRO A 251 -3.45 7.55 -14.84
CA PRO A 251 -4.59 7.23 -13.98
C PRO A 251 -5.68 8.30 -13.97
N PHE A 252 -5.34 9.58 -14.14
CA PHE A 252 -6.36 10.65 -14.16
C PHE A 252 -7.23 10.54 -15.41
N LYS A 253 -6.60 10.37 -16.56
CA LYS A 253 -7.31 10.21 -17.84
C LYS A 253 -8.13 8.92 -17.88
N ILE A 254 -7.68 7.87 -17.21
CA ILE A 254 -8.43 6.61 -17.08
C ILE A 254 -9.75 6.86 -16.35
N VAL A 255 -9.71 7.51 -15.18
CA VAL A 255 -10.93 7.80 -14.41
C VAL A 255 -11.84 8.77 -15.17
N ASP A 256 -11.28 9.80 -15.83
CA ASP A 256 -12.06 10.73 -16.65
C ASP A 256 -12.77 10.02 -17.81
N TRP A 257 -12.10 9.06 -18.46
CA TRP A 257 -12.70 8.25 -19.52
C TRP A 257 -13.85 7.39 -18.98
N GLN A 258 -13.66 6.76 -17.82
CA GLN A 258 -14.67 5.92 -17.19
C GLN A 258 -15.92 6.70 -16.79
N VAL A 259 -15.75 7.90 -16.23
CA VAL A 259 -16.86 8.77 -15.82
C VAL A 259 -17.64 9.29 -17.04
N THR A 260 -16.96 9.54 -18.16
CA THR A 260 -17.59 10.09 -19.38
C THR A 260 -18.23 9.05 -20.27
N HIS A 261 -17.71 7.82 -20.30
CA HIS A 261 -18.16 6.76 -21.20
C HIS A 261 -18.87 5.65 -20.43
N LEU A 262 -18.10 4.71 -19.88
CA LEU A 262 -18.58 3.49 -19.26
C LEU A 262 -17.60 3.03 -18.18
N PRO A 263 -18.09 2.45 -17.07
CA PRO A 263 -17.22 1.83 -16.10
C PRO A 263 -16.36 0.72 -16.67
N GLY A 264 -15.12 0.60 -16.18
CA GLY A 264 -14.14 -0.33 -16.73
C GLY A 264 -14.57 -1.80 -16.65
N ILE A 265 -15.33 -2.19 -15.62
CA ILE A 265 -15.95 -3.54 -15.54
C ILE A 265 -16.83 -3.83 -16.75
N ILE A 266 -17.58 -2.84 -17.22
CA ILE A 266 -18.50 -2.99 -18.36
C ILE A 266 -17.73 -2.90 -19.67
N ALA A 267 -16.73 -2.02 -19.75
CA ALA A 267 -15.90 -1.85 -20.95
C ALA A 267 -15.13 -3.12 -21.31
N ASN A 268 -14.55 -3.82 -20.32
CA ASN A 268 -13.93 -5.12 -20.54
C ASN A 268 -14.12 -6.06 -19.34
N PRO A 269 -15.25 -6.80 -19.27
CA PRO A 269 -15.53 -7.70 -18.17
C PRO A 269 -14.58 -8.91 -18.12
N LEU A 270 -14.02 -9.31 -19.26
CA LEU A 270 -13.03 -10.39 -19.32
C LEU A 270 -11.72 -9.97 -18.67
N ALA A 271 -11.23 -8.76 -18.96
CA ALA A 271 -10.06 -8.20 -18.28
C ALA A 271 -10.29 -8.08 -16.78
N PHE A 272 -11.48 -7.62 -16.36
CA PHE A 272 -11.83 -7.52 -14.94
C PHE A 272 -11.79 -8.89 -14.24
N LEU A 273 -12.42 -9.92 -14.81
CA LEU A 273 -12.43 -11.26 -14.23
C LEU A 273 -11.03 -11.87 -14.17
N ALA A 274 -10.21 -11.70 -15.20
CA ALA A 274 -8.82 -12.11 -15.19
C ALA A 274 -8.03 -11.42 -14.08
N PHE A 275 -8.18 -10.09 -13.97
CA PHE A 275 -7.47 -9.29 -12.98
C PHE A 275 -7.90 -9.64 -11.55
N LEU A 276 -9.20 -9.89 -11.32
CA LEU A 276 -9.75 -10.36 -10.06
C LEU A 276 -9.14 -11.71 -9.65
N ILE A 277 -9.18 -12.71 -10.53
CA ILE A 277 -8.65 -14.05 -10.20
C ILE A 277 -7.13 -13.98 -10.04
N ALA A 278 -6.43 -13.25 -10.90
CA ALA A 278 -4.99 -13.04 -10.77
C ALA A 278 -4.63 -12.36 -9.45
N THR A 279 -5.44 -11.42 -8.95
CA THR A 279 -5.22 -10.79 -7.64
C THR A 279 -5.43 -11.77 -6.48
N LEU A 280 -6.42 -12.67 -6.56
CA LEU A 280 -6.59 -13.75 -5.56
C LEU A 280 -5.37 -14.67 -5.52
N MET A 281 -4.85 -15.04 -6.70
CA MET A 281 -3.63 -15.84 -6.82
C MET A 281 -2.40 -15.08 -6.32
N ALA A 282 -2.30 -13.79 -6.63
CA ALA A 282 -1.14 -12.96 -6.28
C ALA A 282 -0.97 -12.72 -4.80
N THR A 283 -2.06 -12.78 -4.05
CA THR A 283 -2.10 -12.55 -2.60
C THR A 283 -2.14 -13.85 -1.81
N SER A 284 -2.01 -14.99 -2.50
CA SER A 284 -2.03 -16.35 -1.94
C SER A 284 -3.22 -16.59 -1.02
N ARG A 285 -4.38 -16.01 -1.37
CA ARG A 285 -5.64 -16.16 -0.63
C ARG A 285 -6.42 -17.36 -1.14
N PHE A 286 -7.21 -17.97 -0.27
CA PHE A 286 -8.14 -19.03 -0.65
C PHE A 286 -8.92 -18.67 -1.93
N PRO A 287 -8.94 -19.58 -2.91
CA PRO A 287 -8.49 -20.98 -2.87
C PRO A 287 -7.00 -21.23 -3.20
N PHE A 288 -6.20 -20.19 -3.41
CA PHE A 288 -4.80 -20.24 -3.88
C PHE A 288 -3.75 -20.13 -2.76
N GLU A 289 -4.14 -20.43 -1.52
CA GLU A 289 -3.25 -20.48 -0.34
C GLU A 289 -2.38 -21.75 -0.39
N ILE A 290 -1.45 -21.77 -1.34
CA ILE A 290 -0.51 -22.86 -1.62
C ILE A 290 0.78 -22.81 -0.78
N PRO A 291 1.39 -21.64 -0.49
CA PRO A 291 2.65 -21.59 0.26
C PRO A 291 2.45 -21.75 1.78
N GLU A 292 1.34 -21.26 2.30
CA GLU A 292 0.93 -21.34 3.71
C GLU A 292 -0.01 -22.53 3.83
N ALA A 293 0.56 -23.68 4.13
CA ALA A 293 -0.19 -24.91 4.24
C ALA A 293 0.19 -25.58 5.55
N ASP A 294 -0.48 -25.17 6.64
CA ASP A 294 -0.24 -25.66 8.00
C ASP A 294 -0.15 -27.19 8.08
N THR A 295 -0.95 -27.88 7.25
CA THR A 295 -1.03 -29.34 7.19
C THR A 295 0.05 -30.02 6.33
N GLU A 296 0.77 -29.29 5.47
CA GLU A 296 1.76 -29.85 4.54
C GLU A 296 3.17 -29.27 4.72
N ILE A 297 3.30 -27.94 4.73
CA ILE A 297 4.59 -27.21 4.71
C ILE A 297 4.61 -26.06 5.74
N VAL A 298 3.80 -26.18 6.80
CA VAL A 298 3.65 -25.18 7.86
C VAL A 298 3.30 -23.82 7.23
N LEU A 299 4.21 -22.86 7.28
CA LEU A 299 3.97 -21.47 6.91
C LEU A 299 4.86 -21.02 5.74
N GLY A 300 5.39 -21.99 4.99
CA GLY A 300 6.15 -21.75 3.76
C GLY A 300 7.39 -20.87 3.99
N PRO A 301 7.60 -19.80 3.19
CA PRO A 301 8.78 -18.93 3.28
C PRO A 301 8.97 -18.26 4.64
N TYR A 302 7.93 -18.16 5.45
CA TYR A 302 7.93 -17.34 6.67
C TYR A 302 8.05 -18.13 7.97
N THR A 303 8.24 -19.45 7.87
CA THR A 303 8.28 -20.39 9.01
C THR A 303 9.30 -20.02 10.09
N GLU A 304 10.48 -19.54 9.70
CA GLU A 304 11.59 -19.25 10.63
C GLU A 304 11.53 -17.86 11.29
N TYR A 305 10.60 -17.00 10.90
CA TYR A 305 10.54 -15.63 11.40
C TYR A 305 9.77 -15.54 12.72
N SER A 306 10.27 -14.71 13.65
CA SER A 306 9.63 -14.45 14.95
C SER A 306 9.48 -12.96 15.26
N GLY A 307 8.77 -12.64 16.35
CA GLY A 307 8.63 -11.28 16.86
C GLY A 307 7.94 -10.33 15.88
N ILE A 308 8.43 -9.09 15.83
CA ILE A 308 7.88 -8.04 14.95
C ILE A 308 8.08 -8.37 13.46
N VAL A 309 9.16 -9.08 13.12
CA VAL A 309 9.45 -9.43 11.73
C VAL A 309 8.45 -10.45 11.20
N TYR A 310 8.06 -11.43 12.02
CA TYR A 310 6.94 -12.31 11.69
C TYR A 310 5.64 -11.53 11.42
N GLY A 311 5.33 -10.57 12.29
CA GLY A 311 4.18 -9.69 12.11
C GLY A 311 4.20 -8.97 10.76
N LEU A 312 5.34 -8.36 10.40
CA LEU A 312 5.53 -7.67 9.13
C LEU A 312 5.37 -8.60 7.92
N VAL A 313 6.04 -9.75 7.96
CA VAL A 313 6.03 -10.69 6.83
C VAL A 313 4.63 -11.26 6.57
N MET A 314 3.86 -11.54 7.64
CA MET A 314 2.46 -11.97 7.52
C MET A 314 1.53 -10.86 7.03
N THR A 315 1.83 -9.58 7.30
CA THR A 315 1.00 -8.46 6.83
C THR A 315 1.28 -8.08 5.38
N MET A 316 2.46 -8.38 4.83
CA MET A 316 2.83 -8.03 3.44
C MET A 316 1.87 -8.61 2.39
N SER A 317 1.34 -9.81 2.60
CA SER A 317 0.34 -10.40 1.70
C SER A 317 -0.98 -9.60 1.68
N TYR A 318 -1.35 -8.99 2.81
CA TYR A 318 -2.49 -8.07 2.90
C TYR A 318 -2.16 -6.67 2.34
N GLU A 319 -0.92 -6.19 2.46
CA GLU A 319 -0.48 -4.94 1.83
C GLU A 319 -0.53 -5.05 0.31
N LYS A 320 -0.04 -6.16 -0.24
CA LYS A 320 -0.16 -6.48 -1.66
C LYS A 320 -1.63 -6.54 -2.09
N LEU A 321 -2.50 -7.13 -1.27
CA LEU A 321 -3.95 -7.12 -1.51
C LEU A 321 -4.52 -5.70 -1.56
N TYR A 322 -4.11 -4.84 -0.63
CA TYR A 322 -4.52 -3.44 -0.61
C TYR A 322 -4.12 -2.73 -1.91
N VAL A 323 -2.85 -2.81 -2.31
CA VAL A 323 -2.36 -2.17 -3.55
C VAL A 323 -3.06 -2.70 -4.79
N LEU A 324 -3.19 -4.02 -4.93
CA LEU A 324 -3.89 -4.61 -6.07
C LEU A 324 -5.38 -4.24 -6.09
N SER A 325 -6.00 -4.07 -4.91
CA SER A 325 -7.39 -3.59 -4.81
C SER A 325 -7.50 -2.13 -5.22
N LEU A 326 -6.54 -1.26 -4.85
CA LEU A 326 -6.50 0.12 -5.32
C LEU A 326 -6.39 0.18 -6.86
N LEU A 327 -5.50 -0.62 -7.45
CA LEU A 327 -5.35 -0.73 -8.90
C LEU A 327 -6.62 -1.25 -9.56
N MET A 328 -7.29 -2.24 -8.95
CA MET A 328 -8.56 -2.77 -9.46
C MET A 328 -9.64 -1.68 -9.49
N VAL A 329 -9.74 -0.88 -8.42
CA VAL A 329 -10.72 0.21 -8.33
C VAL A 329 -10.43 1.27 -9.39
N LEU A 330 -9.16 1.63 -9.57
CA LEU A 330 -8.71 2.60 -10.56
C LEU A 330 -8.99 2.10 -11.99
N LEU A 331 -8.68 0.85 -12.29
CA LEU A 331 -8.80 0.30 -13.63
C LEU A 331 -10.22 -0.10 -14.01
N PHE A 332 -11.08 -0.47 -13.06
CA PHE A 332 -12.37 -1.08 -13.37
C PHE A 332 -13.58 -0.42 -12.71
N LEU A 333 -13.43 0.26 -11.58
CA LEU A 333 -14.54 0.79 -10.76
C LEU A 333 -14.58 2.32 -10.67
N ASP A 334 -14.19 3.01 -11.74
CA ASP A 334 -14.27 4.48 -11.86
C ASP A 334 -13.43 5.23 -10.83
N GLY A 335 -12.38 4.61 -10.29
CA GLY A 335 -11.48 5.22 -9.32
C GLY A 335 -12.21 5.92 -8.17
N TRP A 336 -11.88 7.20 -7.98
CA TRP A 336 -12.44 8.08 -6.94
C TRP A 336 -13.78 8.73 -7.30
N ALA A 337 -14.36 8.42 -8.46
CA ALA A 337 -15.63 9.00 -8.87
C ALA A 337 -16.77 8.62 -7.91
N GLY A 338 -17.49 9.62 -7.43
CA GLY A 338 -18.62 9.47 -6.52
C GLY A 338 -19.28 10.82 -6.22
N PRO A 339 -20.49 10.83 -5.66
CA PRO A 339 -21.18 12.07 -5.32
C PRO A 339 -20.39 12.86 -4.26
N TYR A 340 -20.33 14.18 -4.44
CA TYR A 340 -19.61 15.06 -3.51
C TYR A 340 -20.21 15.01 -2.10
N ILE A 341 -19.36 14.85 -1.09
CA ILE A 341 -19.74 14.83 0.32
C ILE A 341 -19.28 16.15 0.98
N PRO A 342 -20.20 17.11 1.23
CA PRO A 342 -19.83 18.46 1.69
C PRO A 342 -19.03 18.50 2.99
N TYR A 343 -19.28 17.55 3.90
CA TYR A 343 -18.62 17.49 5.21
C TYR A 343 -17.11 17.24 5.13
N PHE A 344 -16.68 16.48 4.11
CA PHE A 344 -15.28 16.08 3.94
C PHE A 344 -14.49 16.95 2.96
N GLY A 345 -15.16 17.85 2.23
CA GLY A 345 -14.50 18.79 1.33
C GLY A 345 -13.59 18.09 0.31
N ALA A 346 -12.31 18.48 0.28
CA ALA A 346 -11.31 17.92 -0.61
C ALA A 346 -11.06 16.40 -0.45
N LEU A 347 -11.44 15.82 0.70
CA LEU A 347 -11.30 14.38 0.95
C LEU A 347 -12.45 13.54 0.37
N SER A 348 -13.49 14.16 -0.18
CA SER A 348 -14.65 13.42 -0.70
C SER A 348 -14.27 12.37 -1.75
N PRO A 349 -13.45 12.66 -2.78
CA PRO A 349 -13.03 11.65 -3.76
C PRO A 349 -12.22 10.52 -3.12
N ALA A 350 -11.35 10.87 -2.17
CA ALA A 350 -10.51 9.93 -1.46
C ALA A 350 -11.30 8.92 -0.63
N ILE A 351 -12.40 9.38 -0.01
CA ILE A 351 -13.30 8.52 0.77
C ILE A 351 -13.98 7.51 -0.16
N TRP A 352 -14.46 7.93 -1.34
CA TRP A 352 -15.07 7.01 -2.30
C TRP A 352 -14.08 5.97 -2.81
N PHE A 353 -12.86 6.40 -3.13
CA PHE A 353 -11.80 5.48 -3.53
C PHE A 353 -11.49 4.46 -2.43
N GLY A 354 -11.37 4.93 -1.18
CA GLY A 354 -11.18 4.08 -0.01
C GLY A 354 -12.32 3.08 0.17
N ILE A 355 -13.58 3.54 0.17
CA ILE A 355 -14.77 2.68 0.32
C ILE A 355 -14.80 1.58 -0.75
N LYS A 356 -14.61 1.93 -2.02
CA LYS A 356 -14.58 0.94 -3.11
C LYS A 356 -13.44 -0.06 -2.91
N THR A 357 -12.28 0.41 -2.49
CA THR A 357 -11.12 -0.45 -2.19
C THR A 357 -11.44 -1.42 -1.06
N TYR A 358 -12.05 -0.95 0.03
CA TYR A 358 -12.50 -1.80 1.14
C TYR A 358 -13.51 -2.83 0.69
N ILE A 359 -14.47 -2.46 -0.18
CA ILE A 359 -15.44 -3.42 -0.73
C ILE A 359 -14.74 -4.51 -1.52
N VAL A 360 -13.79 -4.15 -2.40
CA VAL A 360 -12.99 -5.14 -3.15
C VAL A 360 -12.24 -6.05 -2.19
N MET A 361 -11.51 -5.50 -1.22
CA MET A 361 -10.77 -6.31 -0.24
C MET A 361 -11.70 -7.24 0.55
N MET A 362 -12.86 -6.76 0.99
CA MET A 362 -13.85 -7.57 1.71
C MET A 362 -14.35 -8.75 0.86
N ILE A 363 -14.61 -8.53 -0.44
CA ILE A 363 -14.99 -9.60 -1.38
C ILE A 363 -13.85 -10.63 -1.51
N MET A 364 -12.60 -10.15 -1.64
CA MET A 364 -11.43 -11.00 -1.85
C MET A 364 -11.10 -11.84 -0.62
N VAL A 365 -11.29 -11.30 0.58
CA VAL A 365 -11.05 -12.01 1.83
C VAL A 365 -12.21 -12.94 2.18
N PHE A 366 -13.43 -12.62 1.74
CA PHE A 366 -14.59 -13.48 1.93
C PHE A 366 -14.43 -14.87 1.28
N THR A 367 -13.63 -14.98 0.22
CA THR A 367 -13.38 -16.26 -0.47
C THR A 367 -12.83 -17.34 0.46
N ARG A 368 -12.06 -16.99 1.50
CA ARG A 368 -11.57 -17.91 2.55
C ARG A 368 -12.69 -18.63 3.29
N SER A 369 -13.84 -17.98 3.43
CA SER A 369 -14.97 -18.57 4.14
C SER A 369 -15.74 -19.58 3.28
N VAL A 370 -15.58 -19.53 1.95
CA VAL A 370 -16.43 -20.25 0.98
C VAL A 370 -15.68 -21.40 0.30
N TYR A 371 -14.41 -21.19 -0.07
CA TYR A 371 -13.67 -22.11 -0.91
C TYR A 371 -12.64 -22.94 -0.13
N GLY A 372 -12.49 -24.21 -0.54
CA GLY A 372 -11.35 -25.04 -0.14
C GLY A 372 -10.07 -24.68 -0.91
N ARG A 373 -8.96 -25.31 -0.54
CA ARG A 373 -7.64 -25.08 -1.17
C ARG A 373 -7.50 -25.84 -2.49
N TYR A 374 -6.92 -25.21 -3.50
CA TYR A 374 -6.42 -25.87 -4.70
C TYR A 374 -5.02 -26.42 -4.50
N ARG A 375 -4.74 -27.57 -5.13
CA ARG A 375 -3.38 -28.08 -5.23
C ARG A 375 -2.55 -27.20 -6.18
N PRO A 376 -1.23 -26.97 -5.93
CA PRO A 376 -0.38 -26.17 -6.82
C PRO A 376 -0.52 -26.53 -8.30
N ASP A 377 -0.53 -27.83 -8.63
CA ASP A 377 -0.65 -28.31 -10.02
C ASP A 377 -1.97 -27.85 -10.68
N GLN A 378 -3.07 -27.80 -9.92
CA GLN A 378 -4.38 -27.36 -10.41
C GLN A 378 -4.41 -25.85 -10.63
N ALA A 379 -3.84 -25.08 -9.69
CA ALA A 379 -3.75 -23.63 -9.80
C ALA A 379 -2.91 -23.21 -11.02
N LEU A 380 -1.74 -23.83 -11.22
CA LEU A 380 -0.89 -23.58 -12.39
C LEU A 380 -1.55 -23.98 -13.69
N LYS A 381 -2.21 -25.14 -13.73
CA LYS A 381 -2.96 -25.57 -14.91
C LYS A 381 -4.06 -24.56 -15.25
N MET A 382 -4.79 -24.06 -14.25
CA MET A 382 -5.83 -23.05 -14.44
C MET A 382 -5.26 -21.73 -14.99
N SER A 383 -4.10 -21.28 -14.48
CA SER A 383 -3.39 -20.11 -15.00
C SER A 383 -3.04 -20.25 -16.48
N TRP A 384 -2.33 -21.32 -16.84
CA TRP A 384 -1.79 -21.50 -18.18
C TRP A 384 -2.81 -21.98 -19.22
N SER A 385 -4.01 -22.39 -18.80
CA SER A 385 -5.09 -22.79 -19.71
C SER A 385 -6.23 -21.77 -19.71
N SER A 386 -7.16 -21.88 -18.76
CA SER A 386 -8.40 -21.10 -18.73
C SER A 386 -8.16 -19.60 -18.59
N LEU A 387 -7.28 -19.17 -17.66
CA LEU A 387 -7.05 -17.75 -17.44
C LEU A 387 -6.25 -17.10 -18.57
N LEU A 388 -5.24 -17.79 -19.09
CA LEU A 388 -4.52 -17.31 -20.27
C LEU A 388 -5.49 -17.12 -21.46
N GLY A 389 -6.35 -18.11 -21.72
CA GLY A 389 -7.39 -18.00 -22.75
C GLY A 389 -8.34 -16.81 -22.52
N LEU A 390 -8.76 -16.60 -21.27
CA LEU A 390 -9.65 -15.50 -20.88
C LEU A 390 -9.00 -14.12 -21.07
N VAL A 391 -7.72 -13.98 -20.73
CA VAL A 391 -6.96 -12.75 -20.95
C VAL A 391 -6.69 -12.49 -22.43
N MET A 392 -6.39 -13.53 -23.22
CA MET A 392 -6.22 -13.38 -24.67
C MET A 392 -7.53 -12.92 -25.33
N ALA A 393 -8.66 -13.47 -24.90
CA ALA A 393 -9.98 -12.99 -25.34
C ALA A 393 -10.23 -11.53 -24.91
N ALA A 394 -9.82 -11.15 -23.69
CA ALA A 394 -9.92 -9.76 -23.23
C ALA A 394 -9.07 -8.79 -24.07
N LEU A 395 -7.85 -9.18 -24.48
CA LEU A 395 -6.99 -8.39 -25.35
C LEU A 395 -7.60 -8.21 -26.74
N ILE A 396 -8.11 -9.29 -27.34
CA ILE A 396 -8.78 -9.23 -28.64
C ILE A 396 -10.01 -8.31 -28.57
N LEU A 397 -10.82 -8.44 -27.51
CA LEU A 397 -11.97 -7.58 -27.28
C LEU A 397 -11.56 -6.09 -27.24
N SER A 398 -10.52 -5.76 -26.49
CA SER A 398 -10.00 -4.39 -26.42
C SER A 398 -9.50 -3.87 -27.76
N LEU A 399 -8.83 -4.69 -28.56
CA LEU A 399 -8.36 -4.31 -29.89
C LEU A 399 -9.54 -4.03 -30.83
N VAL A 400 -10.58 -4.87 -30.79
CA VAL A 400 -11.80 -4.67 -31.57
C VAL A 400 -12.47 -3.35 -31.18
N ILE A 401 -12.70 -3.12 -29.88
CA ILE A 401 -13.34 -1.89 -29.37
C ILE A 401 -12.54 -0.63 -29.73
N LYS A 402 -11.21 -0.73 -29.87
CA LYS A 402 -10.38 0.43 -30.23
C LYS A 402 -10.40 0.75 -31.72
N VAL A 403 -10.56 -0.27 -32.56
CA VAL A 403 -10.55 -0.14 -34.03
C VAL A 403 -11.88 0.39 -34.55
N PHE A 404 -12.99 0.06 -33.88
CA PHE A 404 -14.34 0.54 -34.18
C PHE A 404 -14.70 1.75 -33.32
#